data_AF-A0A3M1QYJ9-F1
#
_entry.id   AF-A0A3M1QYJ9-F1
#
_cell.length_a   1.000
_cell.length_b   1.000
_cell.length_c   1.000
_cell.angle_alpha   90.00
_cell.angle_beta   90.00
_cell.angle_gamma   90.00
#
_symmetry.space_group_name_H-M   'P 1'
#
loop_
_entity.id
_entity.type
_entity.pdbx_description
1 polymer ?
#
loop_
_entity_poly.entity_id
_entity_poly.type
_entity_poly.pdbx_seq_one_letter_code
_entity_poly.pdbx_strand_id
1 'polypeptide(L)'
;MSDKRVALERSTDMVPVEGSVEVAIPVHLLWQVFLQARWWPRWNRCFFWVFNRSLQAGKRLIWCFEPIRRWYLYKLPAIATVVEVEPERKVTWEVTILPGFYARHTYFMEDLEDGRTRFGSWEKAQGWSFRLCRWFWIPHFVFVRDQSLQGARRLEEVYRREGKLTEEVLEPRRYRWFFLTLLLVVLFLAAGGFAGWFYFSFVRLTVTELAPGVYALFGGGGNSLVVHDNGEVLLVDPKFPPVSRWVERWIARHLQVPVTLIVNTHYHFDHTRGNIHYPGAQIIAHRMVPELMRRREGSWWDRHPQGIPPSSGLVDTTRALHVGEQEIIVTYPGPAHTAGDLWVYLQRDGVTIVATGD
;
A
#
# COMPACT_ATOMS: atom_id res chain seq x y z
N MET A 1 25.28 -33.67 16.46
CA MET A 1 24.67 -32.78 17.48
C MET A 1 25.67 -32.31 18.54
N SER A 2 26.66 -33.11 18.95
CA SER A 2 27.68 -32.73 19.96
C SER A 2 28.54 -31.50 19.57
N ASP A 3 28.96 -31.37 18.31
CA ASP A 3 29.91 -30.32 17.89
C ASP A 3 29.35 -28.89 17.97
N LYS A 4 28.11 -28.68 17.49
CA LYS A 4 27.45 -27.35 17.55
C LYS A 4 27.18 -26.87 18.98
N ARG A 5 26.89 -27.80 19.90
CA ARG A 5 26.69 -27.50 21.32
C ARG A 5 27.99 -27.04 21.97
N VAL A 6 29.07 -27.79 21.78
CA VAL A 6 30.41 -27.44 22.29
C VAL A 6 30.87 -26.11 21.71
N ALA A 7 30.64 -25.87 20.41
CA ALA A 7 30.92 -24.60 19.77
C ALA A 7 30.12 -23.45 20.41
N LEU A 8 28.83 -23.64 20.68
CA LEU A 8 27.98 -22.63 21.33
C LEU A 8 28.45 -22.31 22.75
N GLU A 9 28.84 -23.31 23.53
CA GLU A 9 29.37 -23.13 24.89
C GLU A 9 30.64 -22.26 24.86
N ARG A 10 31.55 -22.50 23.90
CA ARG A 10 32.80 -21.73 23.70
C ARG A 10 32.61 -20.37 23.01
N SER A 11 31.48 -20.15 22.33
CA SER A 11 31.25 -18.94 21.55
C SER A 11 31.12 -17.70 22.44
N THR A 12 31.74 -16.61 21.98
CA THR A 12 31.67 -15.26 22.55
C THR A 12 30.71 -14.35 21.80
N ASP A 13 29.98 -14.88 20.80
CA ASP A 13 29.06 -14.09 19.96
C ASP A 13 27.93 -13.44 20.79
N MET A 14 27.51 -14.09 21.87
CA MET A 14 26.48 -13.62 22.78
C MET A 14 26.72 -14.13 24.20
N VAL A 15 26.68 -13.21 25.18
CA VAL A 15 26.51 -13.59 26.59
C VAL A 15 25.11 -14.18 26.75
N PRO A 16 24.93 -15.31 27.45
CA PRO A 16 23.61 -15.90 27.61
C PRO A 16 22.58 -14.90 28.15
N VAL A 17 21.41 -14.89 27.53
CA VAL A 17 20.25 -14.18 28.07
C VAL A 17 19.55 -15.13 29.01
N GLU A 18 19.66 -14.88 30.31
CA GLU A 18 19.08 -15.74 31.34
C GLU A 18 18.37 -14.96 32.44
N GLY A 19 17.53 -15.65 33.18
CA GLY A 19 16.84 -15.14 34.36
C GLY A 19 15.86 -16.16 34.93
N SER A 20 15.48 -15.98 36.19
CA SER A 20 14.54 -16.84 36.90
C SER A 20 13.59 -16.05 37.80
N VAL A 21 12.52 -16.71 38.21
CA VAL A 21 11.53 -16.21 39.15
C VAL A 21 11.06 -17.36 40.04
N GLU A 22 10.83 -17.08 41.32
CA GLU A 22 10.20 -18.00 42.24
C GLU A 22 8.69 -17.75 42.24
N VAL A 23 7.89 -18.80 42.12
CA VAL A 23 6.43 -18.74 42.11
C VAL A 23 5.86 -19.76 43.10
N ALA A 24 4.80 -19.40 43.81
CA ALA A 24 4.09 -20.30 44.74
C ALA A 24 3.19 -21.30 44.00
N ILE A 25 3.80 -22.13 43.16
CA ILE A 25 3.17 -23.21 42.41
C ILE A 25 4.04 -24.45 42.58
N PRO A 26 3.49 -25.61 42.98
CA PRO A 26 4.24 -26.87 42.98
C PRO A 26 4.79 -27.24 41.59
N VAL A 27 6.01 -27.76 41.55
CA VAL A 27 6.74 -28.01 40.29
C VAL A 27 5.97 -28.90 39.31
N HIS A 28 5.32 -29.95 39.81
CA HIS A 28 4.53 -30.86 39.00
C HIS A 28 3.35 -30.18 38.30
N LEU A 29 2.69 -29.20 38.96
CA LEU A 29 1.58 -28.44 38.35
C LEU A 29 2.09 -27.47 37.29
N LEU A 30 3.16 -26.74 37.60
CA LEU A 30 3.77 -25.82 36.63
C LEU A 30 4.29 -26.57 35.41
N TRP A 31 4.89 -27.75 35.62
CA TRP A 31 5.36 -28.65 34.57
C TRP A 31 4.23 -29.13 33.66
N GLN A 32 3.09 -29.56 34.23
CA GLN A 32 1.92 -29.99 33.45
C GLN A 32 1.40 -28.88 32.53
N VAL A 33 1.31 -27.65 33.02
CA VAL A 33 0.90 -26.48 32.22
C VAL A 33 1.93 -26.18 31.14
N PHE A 34 3.22 -26.23 31.47
CA PHE A 34 4.30 -25.94 30.53
C PHE A 34 4.39 -26.96 29.40
N LEU A 35 4.15 -28.25 29.67
CA LEU A 35 4.10 -29.29 28.64
C LEU A 35 2.98 -29.06 27.61
N GLN A 36 1.91 -28.35 27.98
CA GLN A 36 0.80 -28.00 27.09
C GLN A 36 1.17 -26.76 26.25
N ALA A 37 2.01 -26.95 25.24
CA ALA A 37 2.48 -25.88 24.34
C ALA A 37 1.35 -24.99 23.78
N ARG A 38 0.18 -25.57 23.48
CA ARG A 38 -1.02 -24.84 23.03
C ARG A 38 -1.55 -23.81 24.04
N TRP A 39 -1.23 -23.95 25.32
CA TRP A 39 -1.65 -23.03 26.38
C TRP A 39 -0.69 -21.86 26.56
N TRP A 40 0.51 -21.90 25.98
CA TRP A 40 1.51 -20.84 26.16
C TRP A 40 1.01 -19.44 25.81
N PRO A 41 0.25 -19.20 24.71
CA PRO A 41 -0.25 -17.85 24.42
C PRO A 41 -1.25 -17.30 25.44
N ARG A 42 -1.80 -18.14 26.34
CA ARG A 42 -2.74 -17.75 27.40
C ARG A 42 -2.02 -17.14 28.60
N TRP A 43 -0.84 -17.65 28.96
CA TRP A 43 -0.09 -17.17 30.12
C TRP A 43 1.19 -16.43 29.76
N ASN A 44 1.81 -16.72 28.61
CA ASN A 44 3.01 -16.06 28.12
C ASN A 44 2.69 -15.12 26.95
N ARG A 45 3.03 -13.84 27.15
CA ARG A 45 2.64 -12.77 26.22
C ARG A 45 3.59 -12.64 25.03
N CYS A 46 4.76 -13.28 25.05
CA CYS A 46 5.64 -13.28 23.88
C CYS A 46 5.04 -14.08 22.72
N PHE A 47 4.21 -15.10 22.97
CA PHE A 47 3.62 -15.90 21.90
C PHE A 47 2.35 -15.26 21.35
N PHE A 48 2.29 -15.05 20.04
CA PHE A 48 1.05 -14.77 19.31
C PHE A 48 0.23 -16.05 19.14
N TRP A 49 0.83 -17.15 18.68
CA TRP A 49 0.23 -18.48 18.65
C TRP A 49 1.30 -19.56 18.74
N VAL A 50 0.91 -20.78 19.15
CA VAL A 50 1.75 -21.98 19.15
C VAL A 50 0.96 -23.11 18.50
N PHE A 51 1.55 -23.81 17.54
CA PHE A 51 0.86 -24.84 16.76
C PHE A 51 0.80 -26.18 17.51
N ASN A 52 1.85 -26.50 18.26
CA ASN A 52 1.97 -27.78 18.96
C ASN A 52 0.98 -27.90 20.12
N ARG A 53 0.39 -29.09 20.28
CA ARG A 53 -0.46 -29.41 21.45
C ARG A 53 0.39 -29.60 22.70
N SER A 54 1.40 -30.47 22.64
CA SER A 54 2.31 -30.75 23.73
C SER A 54 3.77 -30.82 23.28
N LEU A 55 4.69 -30.67 24.24
CA LEU A 55 6.12 -30.84 24.03
C LEU A 55 6.52 -32.32 24.04
N GLN A 56 7.36 -32.70 23.07
CA GLN A 56 7.92 -34.04 22.95
C GLN A 56 9.34 -33.94 22.39
N ALA A 57 10.29 -34.68 22.98
CA ALA A 57 11.66 -34.74 22.49
C ALA A 57 11.70 -35.27 21.04
N GLY A 58 12.60 -34.71 20.23
CA GLY A 58 12.76 -35.04 18.81
C GLY A 58 11.69 -34.45 17.88
N LYS A 59 10.63 -33.81 18.40
CA LYS A 59 9.60 -33.16 17.58
C LYS A 59 9.94 -31.70 17.29
N ARG A 60 9.42 -31.21 16.15
CA ARG A 60 9.48 -29.79 15.81
C ARG A 60 8.47 -29.01 16.64
N LEU A 61 8.91 -27.89 17.18
CA LEU A 61 8.09 -26.89 17.85
C LEU A 61 7.90 -25.71 16.90
N ILE A 62 6.66 -25.31 16.62
CA ILE A 62 6.31 -24.26 15.65
C ILE A 62 5.41 -23.24 16.35
N TRP A 63 5.80 -21.96 16.26
CA TRP A 63 5.08 -20.88 16.90
C TRP A 63 5.28 -19.55 16.19
N CYS A 64 4.59 -18.53 16.66
CA CYS A 64 4.78 -17.16 16.24
C CYS A 64 4.84 -16.24 17.45
N PHE A 65 5.84 -15.36 17.50
CA PHE A 65 5.99 -14.36 18.54
C PHE A 65 5.25 -13.06 18.21
N GLU A 66 4.77 -12.40 19.26
CA GLU A 66 4.46 -10.99 19.27
C GLU A 66 5.72 -10.15 19.01
N PRO A 67 5.56 -8.94 18.47
CA PRO A 67 6.67 -8.02 18.33
C PRO A 67 7.17 -7.56 19.71
N ILE A 68 8.47 -7.28 19.79
CA ILE A 68 9.12 -6.74 21.00
C ILE A 68 8.43 -5.46 21.50
N ARG A 69 7.89 -4.66 20.57
CA ARG A 69 7.12 -3.46 20.86
C ARG A 69 5.77 -3.53 20.14
N ARG A 70 4.70 -3.11 20.83
CA ARG A 70 3.31 -3.19 20.33
C ARG A 70 3.05 -2.49 18.99
N TRP A 71 3.87 -1.50 18.61
CA TRP A 71 3.73 -0.73 17.36
C TRP A 71 4.61 -1.25 16.21
N TYR A 72 5.43 -2.27 16.43
CA TYR A 72 6.16 -2.88 15.32
C TYR A 72 5.21 -3.74 14.48
N LEU A 73 5.22 -3.52 13.18
CA LEU A 73 4.31 -4.16 12.22
C LEU A 73 4.81 -5.53 11.77
N TYR A 74 5.20 -6.41 12.71
CA TYR A 74 5.58 -7.77 12.40
C TYR A 74 5.02 -8.79 13.40
N LYS A 75 4.90 -10.03 12.93
CA LYS A 75 4.70 -11.24 13.72
C LYS A 75 5.84 -12.18 13.34
N LEU A 76 6.56 -12.73 14.31
CA LEU A 76 7.80 -13.46 14.02
C LEU A 76 7.55 -14.97 14.11
N PRO A 77 7.37 -15.68 12.98
CA PRO A 77 7.28 -17.14 13.00
C PRO A 77 8.63 -17.76 13.35
N ALA A 78 8.61 -18.83 14.12
CA ALA A 78 9.79 -19.57 14.52
C ALA A 78 9.52 -21.07 14.54
N ILE A 79 10.58 -21.83 14.27
CA ILE A 79 10.58 -23.28 14.29
C ILE A 79 11.84 -23.77 14.98
N ALA A 80 11.69 -24.63 15.97
CA ALA A 80 12.79 -25.28 16.66
C ALA A 80 12.61 -26.79 16.69
N THR A 81 13.67 -27.49 17.06
CA THR A 81 13.63 -28.91 17.38
C THR A 81 13.80 -29.07 18.88
N VAL A 82 12.85 -29.74 19.54
CA VAL A 82 12.98 -30.07 20.96
C VAL A 82 14.03 -31.16 21.09
N VAL A 83 15.13 -30.87 21.78
CA VAL A 83 16.27 -31.79 21.91
C VAL A 83 16.34 -32.47 23.27
N GLU A 84 15.68 -31.91 24.29
CA GLU A 84 15.74 -32.40 25.66
C GLU A 84 14.41 -32.10 26.36
N VAL A 85 13.87 -33.10 27.05
CA VAL A 85 12.71 -32.98 27.93
C VAL A 85 13.02 -33.82 29.16
N GLU A 86 13.38 -33.16 30.26
CA GLU A 86 13.59 -33.80 31.55
C GLU A 86 12.40 -33.45 32.46
N PRO A 87 11.55 -34.44 32.84
CA PRO A 87 10.37 -34.22 33.68
C PRO A 87 10.66 -33.35 34.89
N GLU A 88 9.82 -32.32 35.09
CA GLU A 88 9.87 -31.39 36.23
C GLU A 88 11.20 -30.64 36.40
N ARG A 89 12.10 -30.70 35.40
CA ARG A 89 13.43 -30.11 35.49
C ARG A 89 13.74 -29.14 34.37
N LYS A 90 13.61 -29.55 33.10
CA LYS A 90 13.92 -28.66 31.98
C LYS A 90 13.41 -29.15 30.64
N VAL A 91 13.25 -28.20 29.71
CA VAL A 91 13.05 -28.46 28.29
C VAL A 91 14.01 -27.60 27.49
N THR A 92 14.71 -28.22 26.55
CA THR A 92 15.66 -27.54 25.67
C THR A 92 15.28 -27.73 24.21
N TRP A 93 15.36 -26.66 23.41
CA TRP A 93 15.24 -26.73 21.96
C TRP A 93 16.31 -25.94 21.24
N GLU A 94 16.54 -26.31 19.98
CA GLU A 94 17.54 -25.72 19.11
C GLU A 94 16.90 -25.11 17.86
N VAL A 95 17.40 -23.94 17.47
CA VAL A 95 16.95 -23.17 16.29
C VAL A 95 18.10 -23.08 15.29
N THR A 96 17.87 -23.57 14.07
CA THR A 96 18.87 -23.61 12.98
C THR A 96 18.34 -23.09 11.65
N ILE A 97 17.23 -22.32 11.64
CA ILE A 97 16.45 -22.04 10.42
C ILE A 97 17.24 -21.19 9.42
N LEU A 98 18.02 -20.21 9.89
CA LEU A 98 18.80 -19.34 9.02
C LEU A 98 20.20 -19.91 8.81
N PRO A 99 20.74 -19.90 7.57
CA PRO A 99 22.13 -20.27 7.32
C PRO A 99 23.07 -19.51 8.26
N GLY A 100 23.92 -20.24 8.97
CA GLY A 100 24.87 -19.64 9.91
C GLY A 100 24.28 -19.10 11.20
N PHE A 101 23.03 -19.42 11.54
CA PHE A 101 22.40 -19.09 12.81
C PHE A 101 22.18 -20.36 13.62
N TYR A 102 22.66 -20.38 14.85
CA TYR A 102 22.38 -21.45 15.80
C TYR A 102 22.06 -20.85 17.16
N ALA A 103 20.89 -21.20 17.71
CA ALA A 103 20.51 -20.83 19.06
C ALA A 103 19.99 -22.04 19.83
N ARG A 104 20.19 -22.01 21.14
CA ARG A 104 19.67 -23.00 22.09
C ARG A 104 18.94 -22.26 23.20
N HIS A 105 17.72 -22.68 23.45
CA HIS A 105 16.86 -22.09 24.47
C HIS A 105 16.43 -23.21 25.43
N THR A 106 16.58 -22.96 26.72
CA THR A 106 16.24 -23.87 27.80
C THR A 106 15.29 -23.18 28.77
N TYR A 107 14.14 -23.80 29.04
CA TYR A 107 13.38 -23.51 30.26
C TYR A 107 13.74 -24.53 31.33
N PHE A 108 13.91 -24.07 32.55
CA PHE A 108 14.20 -24.94 33.69
C PHE A 108 13.26 -24.66 34.86
N MET A 109 13.07 -25.68 35.67
CA MET A 109 12.25 -25.68 36.88
C MET A 109 13.05 -26.38 37.98
N GLU A 110 13.00 -25.81 39.17
CA GLU A 110 13.63 -26.36 40.36
C GLU A 110 12.60 -26.29 41.49
N ASP A 111 12.34 -27.44 42.13
CA ASP A 111 11.50 -27.52 43.32
C ASP A 111 12.27 -26.92 44.50
N LEU A 112 11.66 -25.97 45.21
CA LEU A 112 12.25 -25.32 46.38
C LEU A 112 11.88 -26.02 47.70
N GLU A 113 11.22 -27.19 47.63
CA GLU A 113 10.86 -28.06 48.76
C GLU A 113 9.87 -27.44 49.77
N ASP A 114 9.31 -26.27 49.48
CA ASP A 114 8.29 -25.57 50.27
C ASP A 114 7.00 -25.31 49.48
N GLY A 115 6.81 -26.06 48.38
CA GLY A 115 5.68 -25.90 47.46
C GLY A 115 5.84 -24.77 46.46
N ARG A 116 6.98 -24.06 46.45
CA ARG A 116 7.35 -23.08 45.42
C ARG A 116 8.23 -23.71 44.34
N THR A 117 8.18 -23.14 43.14
CA THR A 117 9.06 -23.51 42.03
C THR A 117 9.89 -22.31 41.61
N ARG A 118 11.18 -22.53 41.38
CA ARG A 118 12.01 -21.59 40.63
C ARG A 118 11.91 -21.90 39.14
N PHE A 119 11.23 -21.04 38.40
CA PHE A 119 11.10 -21.12 36.95
C PHE A 119 12.12 -20.19 36.27
N GLY A 120 12.87 -20.71 35.31
CA GLY A 120 13.87 -19.93 34.60
C GLY A 120 13.92 -20.19 33.11
N SER A 121 14.55 -19.25 32.42
CA SER A 121 14.79 -19.28 30.98
C SER A 121 16.24 -18.91 30.71
N TRP A 122 16.87 -19.63 29.81
CA TRP A 122 18.26 -19.45 29.39
C TRP A 122 18.34 -19.56 27.88
N GLU A 123 18.98 -18.61 27.21
CA GLU A 123 19.15 -18.62 25.77
C GLU A 123 20.54 -18.16 25.35
N LYS A 124 21.18 -18.96 24.48
CA LYS A 124 22.46 -18.60 23.85
C LYS A 124 22.40 -18.81 22.34
N ALA A 125 22.98 -17.88 21.57
CA ALA A 125 23.05 -17.95 20.12
C ALA A 125 24.46 -17.66 19.61
N GLN A 126 24.78 -18.19 18.43
CA GLN A 126 26.04 -17.99 17.74
C GLN A 126 25.87 -18.03 16.22
N GLY A 127 26.96 -17.66 15.53
CA GLY A 127 27.15 -17.84 14.10
C GLY A 127 27.14 -16.52 13.33
N TRP A 128 27.59 -16.56 12.09
CA TRP A 128 27.84 -15.35 11.31
C TRP A 128 26.58 -14.53 11.04
N SER A 129 25.44 -15.17 10.77
CA SER A 129 24.19 -14.44 10.51
C SER A 129 23.56 -13.92 11.80
N PHE A 130 23.74 -14.60 12.94
CA PHE A 130 23.42 -14.05 14.25
C PHE A 130 24.20 -12.74 14.51
N ARG A 131 25.52 -12.76 14.28
CA ARG A 131 26.37 -11.57 14.48
C ARG A 131 25.92 -10.36 13.67
N LEU A 132 25.50 -10.56 12.42
CA LEU A 132 24.97 -9.49 11.56
C LEU A 132 23.64 -8.89 12.09
N CYS A 133 22.81 -9.71 12.72
CA CYS A 133 21.48 -9.32 13.18
C CYS A 133 21.38 -9.20 14.72
N ARG A 134 22.51 -9.13 15.43
CA ARG A 134 22.57 -9.12 16.91
C ARG A 134 21.72 -8.03 17.55
N TRP A 135 21.65 -6.87 16.89
CA TRP A 135 20.90 -5.69 17.35
C TRP A 135 19.40 -5.95 17.44
N PHE A 136 18.89 -6.93 16.69
CA PHE A 136 17.51 -7.38 16.75
C PHE A 136 17.35 -8.59 17.68
N TRP A 137 18.21 -9.61 17.53
CA TRP A 137 18.06 -10.88 18.24
C TRP A 137 18.30 -10.79 19.74
N ILE A 138 19.27 -10.00 20.20
CA ILE A 138 19.52 -9.85 21.64
C ILE A 138 18.30 -9.23 22.35
N PRO A 139 17.74 -8.08 21.90
CA PRO A 139 16.49 -7.57 22.45
C PRO A 139 15.31 -8.53 22.33
N HIS A 140 15.25 -9.33 21.27
CA HIS A 140 14.21 -10.34 21.09
C HIS A 140 14.29 -11.44 22.17
N PHE A 141 15.48 -11.99 22.42
CA PHE A 141 15.68 -13.00 23.45
C PHE A 141 15.41 -12.44 24.85
N VAL A 142 15.83 -11.20 25.12
CA VAL A 142 15.48 -10.49 26.38
C VAL A 142 13.97 -10.37 26.53
N PHE A 143 13.26 -9.98 25.46
CA PHE A 143 11.80 -9.92 25.46
C PHE A 143 11.15 -11.29 25.73
N VAL A 144 11.64 -12.36 25.09
CA VAL A 144 11.13 -13.72 25.30
C VAL A 144 11.33 -14.14 26.75
N ARG A 145 12.55 -13.95 27.31
CA ARG A 145 12.83 -14.23 28.72
C ARG A 145 11.87 -13.46 29.63
N ASP A 146 11.82 -12.14 29.51
CA ASP A 146 11.07 -11.27 30.42
C ASP A 146 9.56 -11.59 30.39
N GLN A 147 8.99 -11.79 29.20
CA GLN A 147 7.57 -12.14 29.07
C GLN A 147 7.25 -13.54 29.61
N SER A 148 8.21 -14.46 29.56
CA SER A 148 8.04 -15.82 30.09
C SER A 148 8.09 -15.84 31.61
N LEU A 149 9.03 -15.11 32.23
CA LEU A 149 9.09 -14.94 33.68
C LEU A 149 7.85 -14.21 34.22
N GLN A 150 7.41 -13.13 33.54
CA GLN A 150 6.14 -12.46 33.85
C GLN A 150 4.93 -13.38 33.62
N GLY A 151 5.02 -14.31 32.68
CA GLY A 151 3.99 -15.32 32.44
C GLY A 151 3.87 -16.30 33.60
N ALA A 152 4.99 -16.77 34.15
CA ALA A 152 4.99 -17.63 35.34
C ALA A 152 4.37 -16.93 36.55
N ARG A 153 4.66 -15.64 36.79
CA ARG A 153 3.98 -14.84 37.84
C ARG A 153 2.47 -14.75 37.65
N ARG A 154 2.01 -14.61 36.40
CA ARG A 154 0.57 -14.62 36.10
C ARG A 154 -0.08 -15.98 36.35
N LEU A 155 0.63 -17.07 36.10
CA LEU A 155 0.16 -18.41 36.50
C LEU A 155 0.02 -18.50 38.02
N GLU A 156 0.91 -17.91 38.80
CA GLU A 156 0.81 -17.88 40.27
C GLU A 156 -0.44 -17.14 40.73
N GLU A 157 -0.74 -15.99 40.13
CA GLU A 157 -1.97 -15.23 40.44
C GLU A 157 -3.23 -16.06 40.16
N VAL A 158 -3.27 -16.79 39.03
CA VAL A 158 -4.38 -17.69 38.70
C VAL A 158 -4.45 -18.85 39.69
N TYR A 159 -3.33 -19.49 39.99
CA TYR A 159 -3.27 -20.61 40.93
C TYR A 159 -3.72 -20.19 42.34
N ARG A 160 -3.30 -19.02 42.82
CA ARG A 160 -3.71 -18.48 44.12
C ARG A 160 -5.21 -18.22 44.19
N ARG A 161 -5.82 -17.81 43.07
CA ARG A 161 -7.27 -17.52 42.99
C ARG A 161 -8.11 -18.78 42.84
N GLU A 162 -7.67 -19.72 42.02
CA GLU A 162 -8.48 -20.85 41.56
C GLU A 162 -8.10 -22.20 42.19
N GLY A 163 -6.91 -22.29 42.82
CA GLY A 163 -6.35 -23.52 43.38
C GLY A 163 -5.92 -24.56 42.33
N LYS A 164 -6.05 -24.27 41.04
CA LYS A 164 -5.75 -25.18 39.92
C LYS A 164 -5.29 -24.42 38.68
N LEU A 165 -4.59 -25.11 37.78
CA LEU A 165 -4.15 -24.57 36.49
C LEU A 165 -4.65 -25.45 35.33
N THR A 166 -5.92 -25.27 34.98
CA THR A 166 -6.57 -25.98 33.86
C THR A 166 -6.82 -25.04 32.67
N GLU A 167 -7.15 -25.60 31.51
CA GLU A 167 -7.49 -24.82 30.31
C GLU A 167 -8.65 -23.83 30.54
N GLU A 168 -9.61 -24.19 31.39
CA GLU A 168 -10.81 -23.40 31.69
C GLU A 168 -10.51 -22.11 32.46
N VAL A 169 -9.56 -22.16 33.40
CA VAL A 169 -9.20 -21.03 34.25
C VAL A 169 -8.18 -20.10 33.58
N LEU A 170 -7.50 -20.57 32.55
CA LEU A 170 -6.57 -19.78 31.75
C LEU A 170 -7.31 -19.00 30.67
N GLU A 171 -7.30 -17.68 30.77
CA GLU A 171 -7.99 -16.82 29.81
C GLU A 171 -7.54 -17.10 28.37
N PRO A 172 -8.49 -17.32 27.43
CA PRO A 172 -8.15 -17.53 26.03
C PRO A 172 -7.61 -16.25 25.40
N ARG A 173 -6.55 -16.40 24.59
CA ARG A 173 -6.02 -15.28 23.83
C ARG A 173 -7.05 -14.80 22.80
N ARG A 174 -7.36 -13.50 22.81
CA ARG A 174 -8.35 -12.89 21.90
C ARG A 174 -7.66 -12.31 20.67
N TYR A 175 -7.90 -12.90 19.50
CA TYR A 175 -7.35 -12.45 18.22
C TYR A 175 -8.20 -11.39 17.49
N ARG A 176 -9.35 -11.01 18.06
CA ARG A 176 -10.35 -10.13 17.39
C ARG A 176 -9.74 -8.85 16.81
N TRP A 177 -8.84 -8.21 17.56
CA TRP A 177 -8.21 -6.95 17.16
C TRP A 177 -7.21 -7.15 16.03
N PHE A 178 -6.49 -8.27 16.00
CA PHE A 178 -5.58 -8.59 14.91
C PHE A 178 -6.35 -8.75 13.59
N PHE A 179 -7.42 -9.53 13.59
CA PHE A 179 -8.24 -9.73 12.38
C PHE A 179 -8.96 -8.45 11.95
N LEU A 180 -9.43 -7.63 12.90
CA LEU A 180 -10.02 -6.33 12.57
C LEU A 180 -8.99 -5.39 11.93
N THR A 181 -7.80 -5.25 12.50
CA THR A 181 -6.73 -4.43 11.91
C THR A 181 -6.32 -4.95 10.54
N LEU A 182 -6.19 -6.28 10.36
CA LEU A 182 -5.89 -6.88 9.07
C LEU A 182 -6.96 -6.56 8.03
N LEU A 183 -8.24 -6.69 8.39
CA LEU A 183 -9.36 -6.34 7.52
C LEU A 183 -9.32 -4.87 7.11
N LEU A 184 -9.08 -3.96 8.06
CA LEU A 184 -8.98 -2.52 7.77
C LEU A 184 -7.81 -2.21 6.82
N VAL A 185 -6.66 -2.87 6.98
CA VAL A 185 -5.52 -2.72 6.06
C VAL A 185 -5.88 -3.23 4.65
N VAL A 186 -6.54 -4.38 4.55
CA VAL A 186 -6.97 -4.93 3.25
C VAL A 186 -7.98 -4.00 2.57
N LEU A 187 -8.97 -3.49 3.31
CA LEU A 187 -9.95 -2.54 2.78
C LEU A 187 -9.29 -1.23 2.33
N PHE A 188 -8.32 -0.72 3.09
CA PHE A 188 -7.56 0.47 2.71
C PHE A 188 -6.77 0.25 1.41
N LEU A 189 -6.07 -0.88 1.29
CA LEU A 189 -5.33 -1.23 0.07
C LEU A 189 -6.27 -1.43 -1.12
N ALA A 190 -7.42 -2.07 -0.91
CA ALA A 190 -8.44 -2.26 -1.96
C ALA A 190 -9.02 -0.92 -2.42
N ALA A 191 -9.34 -0.01 -1.50
CA ALA A 191 -9.82 1.34 -1.83
C ALA A 191 -8.76 2.13 -2.61
N GLY A 192 -7.49 2.06 -2.20
CA GLY A 192 -6.38 2.68 -2.94
C GLY A 192 -6.21 2.09 -4.35
N GLY A 193 -6.30 0.76 -4.48
CA GLY A 193 -6.26 0.07 -5.77
C GLY A 193 -7.42 0.46 -6.68
N PHE A 194 -8.63 0.54 -6.14
CA PHE A 194 -9.82 0.98 -6.88
C PHE A 194 -9.72 2.43 -7.33
N ALA A 195 -9.30 3.34 -6.44
CA ALA A 195 -9.09 4.74 -6.77
C ALA A 195 -8.03 4.92 -7.87
N GLY A 196 -6.92 4.17 -7.79
CA GLY A 196 -5.89 4.14 -8.82
C GLY A 196 -6.43 3.63 -10.15
N TRP A 197 -7.11 2.48 -10.16
CA TRP A 197 -7.74 1.91 -11.35
C TRP A 197 -8.74 2.89 -12.00
N PHE A 198 -9.61 3.50 -11.20
CA PHE A 198 -10.57 4.49 -11.68
C PHE A 198 -9.87 5.69 -12.30
N TYR A 199 -8.88 6.26 -11.62
CA TYR A 199 -8.11 7.40 -12.13
C TYR A 199 -7.42 7.07 -13.46
N PHE A 200 -6.70 5.94 -13.54
CA PHE A 200 -6.01 5.54 -14.77
C PHE A 200 -6.97 5.20 -15.91
N SER A 201 -8.15 4.65 -15.60
CA SER A 201 -9.19 4.39 -16.59
C SER A 201 -9.81 5.68 -17.10
N PHE A 202 -10.07 6.63 -16.20
CA PHE A 202 -10.65 7.93 -16.53
C PHE A 202 -9.74 8.77 -17.43
N VAL A 203 -8.44 8.81 -17.16
CA VAL A 203 -7.46 9.59 -17.97
C VAL A 203 -6.95 8.84 -19.21
N ARG A 204 -7.47 7.65 -19.51
CA ARG A 204 -7.05 6.87 -20.68
C ARG A 204 -7.49 7.57 -21.96
N LEU A 205 -6.55 7.69 -22.90
CA LEU A 205 -6.79 8.25 -24.22
C LEU A 205 -6.65 7.20 -25.31
N THR A 206 -7.51 7.30 -26.32
CA THR A 206 -7.39 6.56 -27.58
C THR A 206 -7.33 7.58 -28.72
N VAL A 207 -6.39 7.39 -29.65
CA VAL A 207 -6.27 8.23 -30.84
C VAL A 207 -6.71 7.42 -32.05
N THR A 208 -7.58 7.99 -32.87
CA THR A 208 -8.09 7.37 -34.10
C THR A 208 -8.00 8.36 -35.23
N GLU A 209 -7.31 8.00 -36.30
CA GLU A 209 -7.32 8.78 -37.54
C GLU A 209 -8.65 8.55 -38.26
N LEU A 210 -9.42 9.62 -38.46
CA LEU A 210 -10.74 9.58 -39.11
C LEU A 210 -10.64 9.76 -40.62
N ALA A 211 -9.69 10.57 -41.05
CA ALA A 211 -9.30 10.85 -42.43
C ALA A 211 -7.83 11.33 -42.41
N PRO A 212 -7.13 11.37 -43.56
CA PRO A 212 -5.73 11.82 -43.60
C PRO A 212 -5.52 13.18 -42.91
N GLY A 213 -4.67 13.17 -41.87
CA GLY A 213 -4.35 14.36 -41.08
C GLY A 213 -5.46 14.78 -40.10
N VAL A 214 -6.53 14.01 -39.93
CA VAL A 214 -7.63 14.31 -39.00
C VAL A 214 -7.74 13.21 -37.94
N TYR A 215 -7.48 13.55 -36.68
CA TYR A 215 -7.41 12.60 -35.58
C TYR A 215 -8.45 12.94 -34.49
N ALA A 216 -9.25 11.96 -34.09
CA ALA A 216 -10.08 12.03 -32.90
C ALA A 216 -9.35 11.46 -31.68
N LEU A 217 -9.39 12.18 -30.56
CA LEU A 217 -8.81 11.77 -29.29
C LEU A 217 -9.94 11.49 -28.29
N PHE A 218 -10.25 10.21 -28.10
CA PHE A 218 -11.32 9.74 -27.23
C PHE A 218 -10.87 9.52 -25.78
N GLY A 219 -11.77 9.83 -24.84
CA GLY A 219 -11.56 9.65 -23.40
C GLY A 219 -10.81 10.79 -22.72
N GLY A 220 -10.51 10.63 -21.43
CA GLY A 220 -9.82 11.64 -20.65
C GLY A 220 -10.64 12.91 -20.40
N GLY A 221 -11.93 12.76 -20.03
CA GLY A 221 -12.92 13.85 -19.93
C GLY A 221 -13.79 13.90 -21.18
N GLY A 222 -13.74 15.01 -21.91
CA GLY A 222 -14.31 15.18 -23.25
C GLY A 222 -13.41 14.69 -24.38
N ASN A 223 -13.95 14.64 -25.60
CA ASN A 223 -13.21 14.29 -26.81
C ASN A 223 -12.52 15.51 -27.44
N SER A 224 -11.46 15.28 -28.22
CA SER A 224 -10.79 16.34 -28.98
C SER A 224 -10.65 15.95 -30.44
N LEU A 225 -10.50 16.94 -31.31
CA LEU A 225 -10.21 16.74 -32.72
C LEU A 225 -8.91 17.49 -33.05
N VAL A 226 -7.98 16.80 -33.72
CA VAL A 226 -6.76 17.39 -34.28
C VAL A 226 -6.89 17.39 -35.78
N VAL A 227 -6.76 18.56 -36.41
CA VAL A 227 -6.73 18.71 -37.86
C VAL A 227 -5.37 19.25 -38.24
N HIS A 228 -4.63 18.49 -39.04
CA HIS A 228 -3.28 18.80 -39.51
C HIS A 228 -3.28 18.89 -41.04
N ASP A 229 -2.76 20.00 -41.56
CA ASP A 229 -2.60 20.22 -42.99
C ASP A 229 -1.47 21.23 -43.25
N ASN A 230 -0.64 20.99 -44.27
CA ASN A 230 0.46 21.86 -44.71
C ASN A 230 1.33 22.49 -43.60
N GLY A 231 1.59 21.72 -42.54
CA GLY A 231 2.46 22.14 -41.44
C GLY A 231 1.79 23.02 -40.38
N GLU A 232 0.47 23.11 -40.39
CA GLU A 232 -0.35 23.79 -39.40
C GLU A 232 -1.27 22.80 -38.69
N VAL A 233 -1.59 23.07 -37.42
CA VAL A 233 -2.52 22.27 -36.63
C VAL A 233 -3.60 23.13 -36.01
N LEU A 234 -4.86 22.73 -36.23
CA LEU A 234 -6.00 23.13 -35.43
C LEU A 234 -6.34 22.04 -34.40
N LEU A 235 -6.51 22.45 -33.15
CA LEU A 235 -6.92 21.59 -32.05
C LEU A 235 -8.28 22.04 -31.53
N VAL A 236 -9.31 21.20 -31.70
CA VAL A 236 -10.61 21.35 -31.04
C VAL A 236 -10.50 20.77 -29.64
N ASP A 237 -10.79 21.59 -28.63
CA ASP A 237 -10.83 21.25 -27.21
C ASP A 237 -9.54 20.59 -26.67
N PRO A 238 -8.54 21.37 -26.20
CA PRO A 238 -7.24 20.87 -25.75
C PRO A 238 -7.24 20.05 -24.45
N LYS A 239 -8.39 19.57 -23.98
CA LYS A 239 -8.59 18.77 -22.76
C LYS A 239 -8.24 19.53 -21.47
N PHE A 240 -8.01 18.81 -20.36
CA PHE A 240 -7.54 19.35 -19.09
C PHE A 240 -6.25 18.65 -18.60
N PRO A 241 -5.42 19.29 -17.76
CA PRO A 241 -4.27 18.63 -17.15
C PRO A 241 -4.67 17.46 -16.23
N PRO A 242 -3.99 16.29 -16.30
CA PRO A 242 -2.74 16.04 -17.01
C PRO A 242 -2.91 15.60 -18.48
N VAL A 243 -4.14 15.35 -18.92
CA VAL A 243 -4.47 14.81 -20.24
C VAL A 243 -4.04 15.78 -21.36
N SER A 244 -4.24 17.08 -21.18
CA SER A 244 -3.79 18.13 -22.12
C SER A 244 -2.27 18.08 -22.40
N ARG A 245 -1.43 17.80 -21.38
CA ARG A 245 0.03 17.61 -21.54
C ARG A 245 0.37 16.33 -22.31
N TRP A 246 -0.50 15.32 -22.25
CA TRP A 246 -0.33 14.15 -23.10
C TRP A 246 -0.61 14.52 -24.56
N VAL A 247 -1.68 15.27 -24.84
CA VAL A 247 -2.04 15.74 -26.18
C VAL A 247 -0.92 16.59 -26.79
N GLU A 248 -0.42 17.57 -26.05
CA GLU A 248 0.70 18.43 -26.46
C GLU A 248 1.91 17.59 -26.89
N ARG A 249 2.31 16.60 -26.08
CA ARG A 249 3.42 15.70 -26.40
C ARG A 249 3.11 14.75 -27.56
N TRP A 250 1.86 14.33 -27.72
CA TRP A 250 1.45 13.50 -28.85
C TRP A 250 1.59 14.29 -30.16
N ILE A 251 1.06 15.51 -30.22
CA ILE A 251 1.19 16.42 -31.38
C ILE A 251 2.66 16.69 -31.69
N ALA A 252 3.46 17.08 -30.70
CA ALA A 252 4.88 17.38 -30.88
C ALA A 252 5.70 16.19 -31.42
N ARG A 253 5.34 14.96 -31.04
CA ARG A 253 6.06 13.75 -31.48
C ARG A 253 5.63 13.23 -32.84
N HIS A 254 4.33 13.28 -33.15
CA HIS A 254 3.76 12.61 -34.32
C HIS A 254 3.56 13.57 -35.49
N LEU A 255 3.24 14.84 -35.23
CA LEU A 255 2.99 15.85 -36.26
C LEU A 255 4.19 16.79 -36.42
N GLN A 256 4.97 17.00 -35.36
CA GLN A 256 6.20 17.81 -35.36
C GLN A 256 6.02 19.26 -35.84
N VAL A 257 4.82 19.80 -35.69
CA VAL A 257 4.45 21.16 -36.10
C VAL A 257 3.65 21.86 -34.99
N PRO A 258 3.64 23.21 -34.93
CA PRO A 258 2.95 23.93 -33.88
C PRO A 258 1.42 23.88 -34.05
N VAL A 259 0.69 23.92 -32.93
CA VAL A 259 -0.74 24.23 -32.93
C VAL A 259 -0.89 25.74 -33.14
N THR A 260 -1.51 26.13 -34.25
CA THR A 260 -1.71 27.54 -34.64
C THR A 260 -3.12 28.02 -34.29
N LEU A 261 -4.10 27.11 -34.27
CA LEU A 261 -5.49 27.40 -33.95
C LEU A 261 -6.01 26.46 -32.87
N ILE A 262 -6.79 27.00 -31.94
CA ILE A 262 -7.61 26.22 -31.01
C ILE A 262 -9.06 26.60 -31.23
N VAL A 263 -9.97 25.62 -31.22
CA VAL A 263 -11.41 25.88 -31.09
C VAL A 263 -11.86 25.34 -29.75
N ASN A 264 -12.43 26.18 -28.90
CA ASN A 264 -13.17 25.73 -27.73
C ASN A 264 -14.64 25.60 -28.10
N THR A 265 -15.15 24.37 -28.10
CA THR A 265 -16.57 24.11 -28.37
C THR A 265 -17.43 24.79 -27.32
N HIS A 266 -17.06 24.69 -26.04
CA HIS A 266 -17.75 25.39 -24.95
C HIS A 266 -16.79 25.60 -23.76
N TYR A 267 -17.28 26.12 -22.63
CA TYR A 267 -16.43 26.64 -21.55
C TYR A 267 -15.88 25.58 -20.56
N HIS A 268 -16.40 24.35 -20.54
CA HIS A 268 -16.08 23.40 -19.47
C HIS A 268 -14.59 23.05 -19.39
N PHE A 269 -14.14 22.76 -18.17
CA PHE A 269 -12.73 22.57 -17.87
C PHE A 269 -12.06 21.50 -18.72
N ASP A 270 -12.78 20.42 -18.99
CA ASP A 270 -12.30 19.26 -19.70
C ASP A 270 -12.24 19.46 -21.22
N HIS A 271 -12.65 20.64 -21.70
CA HIS A 271 -12.47 21.11 -23.06
C HIS A 271 -11.44 22.23 -23.13
N THR A 272 -11.37 23.10 -22.12
CA THR A 272 -10.65 24.39 -22.23
C THR A 272 -9.37 24.50 -21.43
N ARG A 273 -9.18 23.78 -20.31
CA ARG A 273 -8.03 24.02 -19.41
C ARG A 273 -6.68 23.77 -20.07
N GLY A 274 -6.64 22.98 -21.13
CA GLY A 274 -5.46 22.72 -21.93
C GLY A 274 -5.00 23.91 -22.77
N ASN A 275 -5.79 24.97 -22.93
CA ASN A 275 -5.42 26.20 -23.65
C ASN A 275 -4.06 26.76 -23.19
N ILE A 276 -3.73 26.60 -21.90
CA ILE A 276 -2.49 27.10 -21.28
C ILE A 276 -1.21 26.51 -21.90
N HIS A 277 -1.30 25.39 -22.61
CA HIS A 277 -0.17 24.72 -23.24
C HIS A 277 0.19 25.31 -24.61
N TYR A 278 -0.66 26.20 -25.16
CA TYR A 278 -0.53 26.69 -26.53
C TYR A 278 -0.55 28.23 -26.59
N PRO A 279 0.39 28.93 -25.94
CA PRO A 279 0.37 30.40 -25.85
C PRO A 279 0.53 31.11 -27.20
N GLY A 280 0.98 30.42 -28.24
CA GLY A 280 1.10 30.95 -29.61
C GLY A 280 -0.12 30.69 -30.50
N ALA A 281 -1.10 29.91 -30.05
CA ALA A 281 -2.29 29.59 -30.83
C ALA A 281 -3.35 30.68 -30.71
N GLN A 282 -4.04 31.00 -31.81
CA GLN A 282 -5.26 31.79 -31.74
C GLN A 282 -6.41 30.92 -31.24
N ILE A 283 -7.04 31.33 -30.14
CA ILE A 283 -8.15 30.60 -29.53
C ILE A 283 -9.48 31.15 -30.06
N ILE A 284 -10.25 30.29 -30.71
CA ILE A 284 -11.57 30.54 -31.28
C ILE A 284 -12.64 30.00 -30.32
N ALA A 285 -13.64 30.80 -29.99
CA ALA A 285 -14.74 30.39 -29.10
C ALA A 285 -15.99 31.23 -29.35
N HIS A 286 -17.16 30.80 -28.87
CA HIS A 286 -18.36 31.66 -28.92
C HIS A 286 -18.17 32.88 -28.00
N ARG A 287 -18.78 34.03 -28.33
CA ARG A 287 -18.62 35.28 -27.55
C ARG A 287 -18.91 35.15 -26.05
N MET A 288 -19.74 34.18 -25.66
CA MET A 288 -20.13 33.96 -24.27
C MET A 288 -19.08 33.15 -23.48
N VAL A 289 -18.22 32.38 -24.15
CA VAL A 289 -17.29 31.45 -23.51
C VAL A 289 -16.32 32.15 -22.54
N PRO A 290 -15.66 33.27 -22.88
CA PRO A 290 -14.74 33.94 -21.94
C PRO A 290 -15.40 34.33 -20.62
N GLU A 291 -16.64 34.84 -20.68
CA GLU A 291 -17.37 35.23 -19.48
C GLU A 291 -17.85 34.01 -18.69
N LEU A 292 -18.29 32.95 -19.37
CA LEU A 292 -18.65 31.69 -18.72
C LEU A 292 -17.44 31.06 -18.00
N MET A 293 -16.26 31.05 -18.63
CA MET A 293 -15.01 30.59 -18.01
C MET A 293 -14.70 31.38 -16.73
N ARG A 294 -14.76 32.72 -16.76
CA ARG A 294 -14.52 33.56 -15.58
C ARG A 294 -15.54 33.32 -14.47
N ARG A 295 -16.83 33.23 -14.82
CA ARG A 295 -17.91 33.10 -13.82
C ARG A 295 -18.02 31.71 -13.22
N ARG A 296 -17.87 30.66 -14.03
CA ARG A 296 -18.10 29.27 -13.62
C ARG A 296 -16.81 28.58 -13.18
N GLU A 297 -15.66 29.00 -13.68
CA GLU A 297 -14.35 28.39 -13.42
C GLU A 297 -13.26 29.40 -13.03
N GLY A 298 -13.64 30.57 -12.51
CA GLY A 298 -12.71 31.66 -12.18
C GLY A 298 -11.50 31.23 -11.34
N SER A 299 -11.69 30.33 -10.36
CA SER A 299 -10.57 29.83 -9.52
C SER A 299 -9.38 29.24 -10.31
N TRP A 300 -9.63 28.72 -11.52
CA TRP A 300 -8.58 28.27 -12.43
C TRP A 300 -8.10 29.40 -13.34
N TRP A 301 -9.05 30.12 -13.96
CA TRP A 301 -8.75 31.11 -15.00
C TRP A 301 -8.14 32.40 -14.49
N ASP A 302 -8.40 32.79 -13.24
CA ASP A 302 -7.74 33.92 -12.59
C ASP A 302 -6.23 33.70 -12.45
N ARG A 303 -5.81 32.43 -12.32
CA ARG A 303 -4.39 32.02 -12.26
C ARG A 303 -3.79 31.75 -13.64
N HIS A 304 -4.62 31.59 -14.66
CA HIS A 304 -4.20 31.27 -16.03
C HIS A 304 -4.93 32.12 -17.08
N PRO A 305 -4.90 33.47 -16.96
CA PRO A 305 -5.69 34.35 -17.80
C PRO A 305 -5.33 34.24 -19.29
N GLN A 306 -4.12 33.80 -19.62
CA GLN A 306 -3.64 33.60 -20.99
C GLN A 306 -4.39 32.51 -21.77
N GLY A 307 -5.09 31.60 -21.08
CA GLY A 307 -5.88 30.56 -21.73
C GLY A 307 -7.34 30.95 -21.95
N ILE A 308 -7.76 32.16 -21.60
CA ILE A 308 -9.10 32.67 -21.91
C ILE A 308 -9.12 33.14 -23.38
N PRO A 309 -10.13 32.78 -24.19
CA PRO A 309 -10.22 33.23 -25.58
C PRO A 309 -10.24 34.78 -25.68
N PRO A 310 -9.40 35.38 -26.54
CA PRO A 310 -9.37 36.83 -26.75
C PRO A 310 -10.53 37.28 -27.64
N SER A 311 -10.85 38.58 -27.62
CA SER A 311 -11.94 39.16 -28.43
C SER A 311 -11.78 38.93 -29.95
N SER A 312 -10.55 38.87 -30.45
CA SER A 312 -10.24 38.62 -31.86
C SER A 312 -10.58 37.20 -32.34
N GLY A 313 -10.78 36.26 -31.41
CA GLY A 313 -11.15 34.87 -31.70
C GLY A 313 -12.63 34.57 -31.53
N LEU A 314 -13.46 35.54 -31.16
CA LEU A 314 -14.86 35.28 -30.84
C LEU A 314 -15.72 35.09 -32.10
N VAL A 315 -16.66 34.16 -32.02
CA VAL A 315 -17.64 33.83 -33.07
C VAL A 315 -19.05 34.06 -32.53
N ASP A 316 -19.92 34.68 -33.32
CA ASP A 316 -21.33 34.91 -32.99
C ASP A 316 -22.29 33.93 -33.66
N THR A 317 -22.00 33.58 -34.92
CA THR A 317 -22.84 32.70 -35.75
C THR A 317 -21.97 31.66 -36.44
N THR A 318 -21.46 31.92 -37.64
CA THR A 318 -20.62 30.98 -38.39
C THR A 318 -19.35 31.67 -38.86
N ARG A 319 -18.22 30.95 -38.80
CA ARG A 319 -16.92 31.39 -39.28
C ARG A 319 -16.22 30.25 -39.99
N ALA A 320 -15.78 30.48 -41.21
CA ALA A 320 -14.84 29.60 -41.89
C ALA A 320 -13.41 29.89 -41.39
N LEU A 321 -12.69 28.83 -41.07
CA LEU A 321 -11.27 28.81 -40.71
C LEU A 321 -10.53 27.97 -41.74
N HIS A 322 -9.22 28.20 -41.86
CA HIS A 322 -8.35 27.40 -42.71
C HIS A 322 -7.15 26.91 -41.90
N VAL A 323 -6.74 25.68 -42.17
CA VAL A 323 -5.47 25.08 -41.75
C VAL A 323 -4.85 24.57 -43.02
N GLY A 324 -3.73 25.13 -43.49
CA GLY A 324 -3.26 24.86 -44.84
C GLY A 324 -4.37 25.12 -45.89
N GLU A 325 -4.66 24.11 -46.71
CA GLU A 325 -5.74 24.13 -47.70
C GLU A 325 -7.07 23.57 -47.14
N GLN A 326 -7.09 23.04 -45.92
CA GLN A 326 -8.29 22.48 -45.31
C GLN A 326 -9.21 23.60 -44.79
N GLU A 327 -10.39 23.75 -45.40
CA GLU A 327 -11.48 24.56 -44.85
C GLU A 327 -12.16 23.86 -43.68
N ILE A 328 -12.44 24.62 -42.61
CA ILE A 328 -13.11 24.16 -41.40
C ILE A 328 -14.19 25.18 -41.03
N ILE A 329 -15.43 24.73 -40.92
CA ILE A 329 -16.56 25.58 -40.54
C ILE A 329 -16.81 25.47 -39.04
N VAL A 330 -16.79 26.60 -38.35
CA VAL A 330 -17.16 26.70 -36.94
C VAL A 330 -18.48 27.45 -36.84
N THR A 331 -19.50 26.85 -36.23
CA THR A 331 -20.85 27.42 -36.18
C THR A 331 -21.48 27.33 -34.79
N TYR A 332 -22.18 28.38 -34.40
CA TYR A 332 -23.01 28.45 -33.20
C TYR A 332 -24.41 27.91 -33.56
N PRO A 333 -24.78 26.70 -33.12
CA PRO A 333 -26.07 26.10 -33.45
C PRO A 333 -27.24 26.69 -32.63
N GLY A 334 -26.95 27.63 -31.72
CA GLY A 334 -27.83 28.03 -30.63
C GLY A 334 -27.38 27.40 -29.29
N PRO A 335 -28.04 27.73 -28.18
CA PRO A 335 -27.78 27.08 -26.90
C PRO A 335 -28.03 25.57 -27.00
N ALA A 336 -27.04 24.76 -26.61
CA ALA A 336 -27.14 23.32 -26.53
C ALA A 336 -26.82 22.88 -25.09
N HIS A 337 -25.65 22.29 -24.86
CA HIS A 337 -25.19 21.95 -23.51
C HIS A 337 -24.93 23.19 -22.65
N THR A 338 -24.47 24.27 -23.26
CA THR A 338 -24.22 25.55 -22.62
C THR A 338 -24.91 26.69 -23.40
N ALA A 339 -24.62 27.93 -23.02
CA ALA A 339 -25.10 29.08 -23.77
C ALA A 339 -24.18 29.47 -24.94
N GLY A 340 -22.99 28.87 -25.03
CA GLY A 340 -21.94 29.28 -25.98
C GLY A 340 -21.28 28.12 -26.70
N ASP A 341 -22.05 27.10 -27.06
CA ASP A 341 -21.55 25.91 -27.76
C ASP A 341 -21.21 26.21 -29.22
N LEU A 342 -20.12 25.67 -29.74
CA LEU A 342 -19.75 25.71 -31.15
C LEU A 342 -19.62 24.29 -31.67
N TRP A 343 -20.10 24.08 -32.88
CA TRP A 343 -19.82 22.89 -33.67
C TRP A 343 -18.72 23.18 -34.67
N VAL A 344 -17.86 22.20 -34.88
CA VAL A 344 -16.80 22.20 -35.89
C VAL A 344 -17.15 21.18 -36.96
N TYR A 345 -17.14 21.59 -38.21
CA TYR A 345 -17.48 20.78 -39.37
C TYR A 345 -16.36 20.87 -40.41
N LEU A 346 -15.97 19.73 -40.99
CA LEU A 346 -15.07 19.69 -42.14
C LEU A 346 -15.34 18.47 -43.02
N GLN A 347 -14.87 18.55 -44.27
CA GLN A 347 -14.88 17.45 -45.23
C GLN A 347 -13.43 17.15 -45.64
N ARG A 348 -13.04 15.87 -45.59
CA ARG A 348 -11.71 15.39 -46.00
C ARG A 348 -11.84 14.03 -46.66
N ASP A 349 -11.35 13.88 -47.88
CA ASP A 349 -11.32 12.61 -48.63
C ASP A 349 -12.67 11.86 -48.65
N GLY A 350 -13.78 12.59 -48.85
CA GLY A 350 -15.13 12.03 -48.89
C GLY A 350 -15.72 11.67 -47.52
N VAL A 351 -15.02 11.99 -46.43
CA VAL A 351 -15.49 11.81 -45.04
C VAL A 351 -15.95 13.15 -44.47
N THR A 352 -17.19 13.16 -43.97
CA THR A 352 -17.75 14.29 -43.22
C THR A 352 -17.48 14.10 -41.74
N ILE A 353 -16.83 15.08 -41.11
CA ILE A 353 -16.49 15.03 -39.69
C ILE A 353 -17.13 16.23 -39.00
N VAL A 354 -17.85 15.94 -37.91
CA VAL A 354 -18.50 16.96 -37.06
C VAL A 354 -18.09 16.74 -35.62
N ALA A 355 -17.50 17.74 -34.99
CA ALA A 355 -17.25 17.77 -33.54
C ALA A 355 -18.24 18.75 -32.90
N THR A 356 -19.07 18.25 -31.99
CA THR A 356 -20.23 18.98 -31.46
C THR A 356 -20.03 19.54 -30.06
N GLY A 357 -18.91 19.24 -29.40
CA GLY A 357 -18.76 19.43 -27.96
C GLY A 357 -19.45 18.30 -27.20
N ASP A 358 -20.07 18.65 -26.07
CA ASP A 358 -20.79 17.75 -25.15
C ASP A 358 -22.21 17.39 -25.61
#